data_AF-A0A5M9WZZ8-F1
#
_entry.id   AF-A0A5M9WZZ8-F1
#
_cell.length_a   1.000
_cell.length_b   1.000
_cell.length_c   1.000
_cell.angle_alpha   90.00
_cell.angle_beta   90.00
_cell.angle_gamma   90.00
#
_symmetry.space_group_name_H-M   'P 1'
#
loop_
_entity.id
_entity.type
_entity.pdbx_description
1 polymer ?
#
loop_
_entity_poly.entity_id
_entity_poly.type
_entity_poly.pdbx_seq_one_letter_code
_entity_poly.pdbx_strand_id
1 'polypeptide(L)'
;MDYIIEKFSSLLNERLLYNDIRTTEDTIRYTFFASLILTEHIKPHEIILEYPHPGIINKEVDAYIPSVKEKQGIIVEIKYDSNTLALTNSSRTMKAGKIVNDLFRLAHFNIDPHAKKWMIYVTDEEMNGYFSNIKNGLNDFYSLSLRERLKIDKATYLAKL
;
A
#
# COMPACT_ATOMS: atom_id res chain seq x y z
N MET A 1 -12.72 -9.99 2.85
CA MET A 1 -11.64 -9.50 1.94
C MET A 1 -12.20 -8.69 0.77
N ASP A 2 -12.94 -9.30 -0.16
CA ASP A 2 -13.55 -8.54 -1.28
C ASP A 2 -14.44 -7.41 -0.74
N TYR A 3 -15.21 -7.69 0.32
CA TYR A 3 -15.99 -6.68 1.05
C TYR A 3 -15.17 -5.52 1.64
N ILE A 4 -13.94 -5.76 2.12
CA ILE A 4 -13.07 -4.69 2.65
C ILE A 4 -12.68 -3.77 1.49
N ILE A 5 -12.23 -4.36 0.38
CA ILE A 5 -11.76 -3.62 -0.79
C ILE A 5 -12.91 -2.83 -1.40
N GLU A 6 -14.08 -3.46 -1.59
CA GLU A 6 -15.29 -2.80 -2.08
C GLU A 6 -15.69 -1.63 -1.18
N LYS A 7 -15.74 -1.84 0.15
CA LYS A 7 -16.09 -0.76 1.09
C LYS A 7 -15.05 0.34 1.10
N PHE A 8 -13.76 0.00 1.07
CA PHE A 8 -12.67 0.96 1.01
C PHE A 8 -12.73 1.80 -0.28
N SER A 9 -12.88 1.15 -1.45
CA SER A 9 -13.03 1.83 -2.73
C SER A 9 -14.24 2.75 -2.76
N SER A 10 -15.37 2.32 -2.20
CA SER A 10 -16.57 3.16 -2.09
C SER A 10 -16.32 4.41 -1.24
N LEU A 11 -15.73 4.27 -0.05
CA LEU A 11 -15.45 5.41 0.84
C LEU A 11 -14.36 6.33 0.28
N LEU A 12 -13.35 5.76 -0.38
CA LEU A 12 -12.28 6.53 -1.01
C LEU A 12 -12.82 7.33 -2.21
N ASN A 13 -13.66 6.72 -3.04
CA ASN A 13 -14.31 7.43 -4.16
C ASN A 13 -15.17 8.58 -3.67
N GLU A 14 -15.98 8.36 -2.62
CA GLU A 14 -16.76 9.44 -2.00
C GLU A 14 -15.85 10.60 -1.59
N ARG A 15 -14.76 10.32 -0.86
CA ARG A 15 -13.76 11.33 -0.47
C ARG A 15 -13.17 12.08 -1.67
N LEU A 16 -12.73 11.35 -2.70
CA LEU A 16 -12.05 11.94 -3.87
C LEU A 16 -12.99 12.79 -4.73
N LEU A 17 -14.31 12.54 -4.70
CA LEU A 17 -15.31 13.35 -5.39
C LEU A 17 -15.57 14.70 -4.71
N TYR A 18 -15.27 14.83 -3.41
CA TYR A 18 -15.37 16.09 -2.69
C TYR A 18 -14.09 16.93 -2.85
N ASN A 19 -14.01 17.70 -3.93
CA ASN A 19 -12.83 18.51 -4.30
C ASN A 19 -12.38 19.54 -3.26
N ASP A 20 -13.25 19.91 -2.31
CA ASP A 20 -12.93 20.88 -1.26
C ASP A 20 -12.20 20.28 -0.05
N ILE A 21 -12.08 18.94 0.01
CA ILE A 21 -11.44 18.24 1.12
C ILE A 21 -10.04 17.79 0.70
N ARG A 22 -9.03 18.40 1.34
CA ARG A 22 -7.65 17.99 1.16
C ARG A 22 -7.47 16.50 1.48
N THR A 23 -6.98 15.74 0.52
CA THR A 23 -6.60 14.34 0.70
C THR A 23 -5.11 14.24 1.01
N THR A 24 -4.77 13.46 2.03
CA THR A 24 -3.41 13.10 2.45
C THR A 24 -3.31 11.59 2.68
N GLU A 25 -2.09 11.08 2.85
CA GLU A 25 -1.85 9.68 3.21
C GLU A 25 -2.64 9.29 4.47
N ASP A 26 -2.63 10.13 5.51
CA ASP A 26 -3.41 9.89 6.75
C ASP A 26 -4.91 9.77 6.49
N THR A 27 -5.47 10.60 5.60
CA THR A 27 -6.90 10.51 5.29
C THR A 27 -7.26 9.20 4.58
N ILE A 28 -6.35 8.69 3.73
CA ILE A 28 -6.51 7.38 3.07
C ILE A 28 -6.37 6.27 4.12
N ARG A 29 -5.42 6.40 5.05
CA ARG A 29 -5.25 5.48 6.19
C ARG A 29 -6.53 5.37 7.03
N TYR A 30 -7.13 6.51 7.41
CA TYR A 30 -8.40 6.50 8.14
C TYR A 30 -9.56 5.93 7.33
N THR A 31 -9.60 6.18 6.03
CA THR A 31 -10.63 5.63 5.13
C THR A 31 -10.52 4.10 5.05
N PHE A 32 -9.29 3.57 4.99
CA PHE A 32 -9.03 2.13 5.05
C PHE A 32 -9.45 1.54 6.40
N PHE A 33 -9.09 2.15 7.53
CA PHE A 33 -9.50 1.64 8.85
C PHE A 33 -11.00 1.68 9.07
N ALA A 34 -11.69 2.71 8.56
CA ALA A 34 -13.15 2.73 8.57
C ALA A 34 -13.73 1.53 7.81
N SER A 35 -13.15 1.17 6.66
CA SER A 35 -13.59 -0.03 5.91
C SER A 35 -13.42 -1.31 6.72
N LEU A 36 -12.30 -1.47 7.45
CA LEU A 36 -12.03 -2.64 8.29
C LEU A 36 -13.04 -2.76 9.44
N ILE A 37 -13.30 -1.65 10.14
CA ILE A 37 -14.23 -1.61 11.28
C ILE A 37 -15.66 -1.94 10.81
N LEU A 38 -16.07 -1.40 9.65
CA LEU A 38 -17.41 -1.58 9.12
C LEU A 38 -17.66 -2.96 8.50
N THR A 39 -16.61 -3.71 8.13
CA THR A 39 -16.77 -4.98 7.37
C THR A 39 -16.31 -6.24 8.10
N GLU A 40 -15.23 -6.19 8.88
CA GLU A 40 -14.58 -7.41 9.42
C GLU A 40 -14.74 -7.57 10.95
N HIS A 41 -15.63 -6.79 11.57
CA HIS A 41 -15.77 -6.71 13.03
C HIS A 41 -14.41 -6.51 13.73
N ILE A 42 -13.48 -5.81 13.07
CA ILE A 42 -12.21 -5.39 13.66
C ILE A 42 -12.53 -4.23 14.58
N LYS A 43 -12.19 -4.37 15.86
CA LYS A 43 -12.37 -3.33 16.85
C LYS A 43 -11.23 -2.32 16.75
N PRO A 44 -11.47 -1.03 17.02
CA PRO A 44 -10.42 -0.01 16.95
C PRO A 44 -9.15 -0.36 17.75
N HIS A 45 -9.30 -0.98 18.93
CA HIS A 45 -8.18 -1.37 19.79
C HIS A 45 -7.34 -2.56 19.25
N GLU A 46 -7.80 -3.21 18.18
CA GLU A 46 -7.06 -4.29 17.51
C GLU A 46 -6.12 -3.74 16.41
N ILE A 47 -6.28 -2.45 16.04
CA ILE A 47 -5.46 -1.78 15.03
C ILE A 47 -4.28 -1.10 15.73
N ILE A 48 -3.07 -1.62 15.52
CA ILE A 48 -1.84 -1.04 16.07
C ILE A 48 -1.18 -0.21 14.97
N LEU A 49 -1.12 1.11 15.15
CA LEU A 49 -0.49 2.02 14.19
C LEU A 49 1.03 2.06 14.39
N GLU A 50 1.75 2.38 13.32
CA GLU A 50 3.20 2.66 13.38
C GLU A 50 3.97 1.53 14.08
N TYR A 51 3.61 0.28 13.77
CA TYR A 51 4.17 -0.86 14.48
C TYR A 51 5.63 -1.07 14.07
N PRO A 52 6.58 -1.18 15.03
CA PRO A 52 8.00 -1.35 14.72
C PRO A 52 8.27 -2.60 13.87
N HIS A 53 9.08 -2.43 12.83
CA HIS A 53 9.47 -3.53 11.97
C HIS A 53 10.41 -4.48 12.73
N PRO A 54 10.09 -5.78 12.85
CA PRO A 54 10.80 -6.70 13.74
C PRO A 54 12.27 -6.94 13.34
N GLY A 55 12.58 -6.82 12.05
CA GLY A 55 13.92 -7.06 11.49
C GLY A 55 14.64 -5.82 10.93
N ILE A 56 14.08 -4.61 11.01
CA ILE A 56 14.68 -3.41 10.41
C ILE A 56 14.59 -2.27 11.42
N ILE A 57 15.75 -1.84 11.91
CA ILE A 57 15.89 -0.83 12.95
C ILE A 57 15.32 0.51 12.48
N ASN A 58 14.57 1.20 13.35
CA ASN A 58 13.96 2.51 13.11
C ASN A 58 13.05 2.56 11.86
N LYS A 59 12.35 1.46 11.60
CA LYS A 59 11.30 1.37 10.59
C LYS A 59 10.03 0.83 11.22
N GLU A 60 8.91 1.26 10.67
CA GLU A 60 7.57 0.91 11.11
C GLU A 60 6.72 0.58 9.89
N VAL A 61 5.66 -0.19 10.10
CA VAL A 61 4.57 -0.36 9.13
C VAL A 61 3.42 0.55 9.52
N ASP A 62 2.64 1.02 8.55
CA ASP A 62 1.52 1.93 8.82
C ASP A 62 0.51 1.36 9.82
N ALA A 63 0.17 0.07 9.69
CA ALA A 63 -0.58 -0.63 10.73
C ALA A 63 -0.36 -2.14 10.73
N TYR A 64 -0.57 -2.72 11.91
CA TYR A 64 -0.57 -4.14 12.17
C TYR A 64 -1.79 -4.53 13.01
N ILE A 65 -2.54 -5.51 12.53
CA ILE A 65 -3.67 -6.15 13.20
C ILE A 65 -3.26 -7.62 13.39
N PRO A 66 -2.97 -8.07 14.62
CA PRO A 66 -2.50 -9.43 14.86
C PRO A 66 -3.51 -10.51 14.47
N SER A 67 -3.02 -11.66 14.02
CA SER A 67 -3.85 -12.86 13.91
C SER A 67 -4.31 -13.31 15.30
N VAL A 68 -5.61 -13.60 15.46
CA VAL A 68 -6.19 -14.08 16.71
C VAL A 68 -7.09 -15.27 16.45
N LYS A 69 -6.67 -16.46 16.90
CA LYS A 69 -7.38 -17.77 16.75
C LYS A 69 -7.91 -18.04 15.34
N GLU A 70 -9.10 -17.56 15.03
CA GLU A 70 -9.85 -17.78 13.79
C GLU A 70 -9.77 -16.58 12.83
N LYS A 71 -9.23 -15.45 13.27
CA LYS A 71 -9.06 -14.24 12.46
C LYS A 71 -7.64 -14.14 11.95
N GLN A 72 -7.51 -14.08 10.63
CA GLN A 72 -6.25 -13.81 9.97
C GLN A 72 -5.86 -12.34 10.15
N GLY A 73 -4.63 -12.09 10.59
CA GLY A 73 -4.10 -10.74 10.78
C GLY A 73 -3.90 -9.98 9.47
N ILE A 74 -3.66 -8.67 9.60
CA ILE A 74 -3.39 -7.76 8.49
C ILE A 74 -2.18 -6.90 8.84
N ILE A 75 -1.23 -6.80 7.93
CA ILE A 75 -0.13 -5.84 7.97
C ILE A 75 -0.29 -4.96 6.74
N VAL A 76 -0.26 -3.64 6.91
CA VAL A 76 -0.51 -2.72 5.80
C VAL A 76 0.57 -1.64 5.73
N GLU A 77 0.95 -1.31 4.50
CA GLU A 77 1.65 -0.08 4.10
C GLU A 77 0.75 0.67 3.11
N ILE A 78 0.64 1.98 3.28
CA ILE A 78 -0.19 2.89 2.50
C ILE A 78 0.70 3.98 1.96
N LYS A 79 0.57 4.25 0.67
CA LYS A 79 1.30 5.33 0.00
C LYS A 79 0.36 6.14 -0.87
N TYR A 80 0.48 7.46 -0.78
CA TYR A 80 -0.32 8.39 -1.58
C TYR A 80 0.55 9.37 -2.36
N ASP A 81 0.45 9.29 -3.68
CA ASP A 81 1.11 10.21 -4.61
C ASP A 81 0.06 10.93 -5.45
N SER A 82 -0.32 12.15 -5.05
CA SER A 82 -1.11 13.06 -5.88
C SER A 82 -0.32 14.29 -6.30
N ASN A 83 -0.43 14.69 -7.56
CA ASN A 83 0.16 15.94 -8.02
C ASN A 83 -0.68 17.16 -7.72
N THR A 84 0.04 18.17 -7.26
CA THR A 84 -0.29 19.58 -7.46
C THR A 84 0.71 20.26 -8.41
N LEU A 85 1.80 19.61 -8.83
CA LEU A 85 2.84 20.18 -9.73
C LEU A 85 3.51 19.08 -10.59
N ALA A 86 3.84 19.39 -11.86
CA ALA A 86 4.47 18.45 -12.79
C ALA A 86 5.77 17.83 -12.25
N LEU A 87 5.87 16.50 -12.22
CA LEU A 87 7.05 15.81 -11.68
C LEU A 87 8.16 15.68 -12.73
N THR A 88 9.39 15.94 -12.31
CA THR A 88 10.57 15.58 -13.08
C THR A 88 10.69 14.05 -13.19
N ASN A 89 11.40 13.55 -14.22
CA ASN A 89 11.70 12.12 -14.34
C ASN A 89 12.38 11.57 -13.07
N SER A 90 13.30 12.34 -12.46
CA SER A 90 13.99 11.95 -11.23
C SER A 90 13.03 11.79 -10.03
N SER A 91 12.03 12.67 -9.92
CA SER A 91 11.02 12.60 -8.87
C SER A 91 10.16 11.33 -9.02
N ARG A 92 9.72 11.02 -10.25
CA ARG A 92 8.96 9.80 -10.54
C ARG A 92 9.75 8.52 -10.22
N THR A 93 11.00 8.44 -10.65
CA THR A 93 11.88 7.30 -10.33
C THR A 93 12.06 7.14 -8.81
N MET A 94 12.28 8.24 -8.09
CA MET A 94 12.43 8.19 -6.64
C MET A 94 11.15 7.72 -5.94
N LYS A 95 9.98 8.21 -6.37
CA LYS A 95 8.68 7.75 -5.85
C LYS A 95 8.47 6.26 -6.10
N ALA A 96 8.71 5.79 -7.33
CA ALA A 96 8.60 4.37 -7.65
C ALA A 96 9.56 3.50 -6.82
N GLY A 97 10.81 3.95 -6.66
CA GLY A 97 11.79 3.27 -5.81
C GLY A 97 11.36 3.17 -4.34
N LYS A 98 10.67 4.20 -3.81
CA LYS A 98 10.09 4.15 -2.46
C LYS A 98 9.02 3.06 -2.35
N ILE A 99 8.09 2.97 -3.31
CA ILE A 99 7.06 1.92 -3.33
C ILE A 99 7.68 0.52 -3.33
N VAL A 100 8.68 0.29 -4.20
CA VAL A 100 9.38 -1.00 -4.26
C VAL A 100 10.11 -1.30 -2.95
N ASN A 101 10.74 -0.31 -2.34
CA ASN A 101 11.42 -0.47 -1.05
C ASN A 101 10.42 -0.77 0.08
N ASP A 102 9.28 -0.10 0.12
CA ASP A 102 8.23 -0.32 1.13
C ASP A 102 7.62 -1.71 0.97
N LEU A 103 7.36 -2.17 -0.27
CA LEU A 103 6.97 -3.55 -0.57
C LEU A 103 8.00 -4.58 -0.08
N PHE A 104 9.29 -4.31 -0.32
CA PHE A 104 10.36 -5.18 0.17
C PHE A 104 10.35 -5.27 1.69
N ARG A 105 10.24 -4.14 2.41
CA ARG A 105 10.13 -4.15 3.87
C ARG A 105 8.90 -4.93 4.33
N LEU A 106 7.73 -4.63 3.76
CA LEU A 106 6.49 -5.32 4.07
C LEU A 106 6.59 -6.83 3.87
N ALA A 107 7.23 -7.28 2.78
CA ALA A 107 7.48 -8.68 2.51
C ALA A 107 8.34 -9.35 3.61
N HIS A 108 9.29 -8.62 4.19
CA HIS A 108 10.18 -9.10 5.26
C HIS A 108 9.61 -8.97 6.68
N PHE A 109 8.43 -8.38 6.84
CA PHE A 109 7.75 -8.32 8.14
C PHE A 109 7.24 -9.72 8.52
N ASN A 110 7.88 -10.38 9.48
CA ASN A 110 7.72 -11.83 9.72
C ASN A 110 7.27 -12.21 11.15
N ILE A 111 6.78 -11.25 11.94
CA ILE A 111 6.28 -11.52 13.31
C ILE A 111 4.97 -12.32 13.32
N ASP A 112 4.17 -12.21 12.26
CA ASP A 112 2.93 -12.97 12.07
C ASP A 112 2.95 -13.65 10.68
N PRO A 113 3.35 -14.93 10.61
CA PRO A 113 3.41 -15.68 9.36
C PRO A 113 2.04 -15.91 8.70
N HIS A 114 0.95 -15.75 9.45
CA HIS A 114 -0.39 -15.98 8.96
C HIS A 114 -1.06 -14.68 8.49
N ALA A 115 -0.58 -13.52 8.94
CA ALA A 115 -1.12 -12.23 8.53
C ALA A 115 -1.01 -12.00 7.01
N LYS A 116 -2.04 -11.39 6.44
CA LYS A 116 -1.99 -10.88 5.07
C LYS A 116 -1.22 -9.57 5.05
N LYS A 117 -0.39 -9.40 4.02
CA LYS A 117 0.39 -8.18 3.78
C LYS A 117 -0.24 -7.39 2.65
N TRP A 118 -0.59 -6.14 2.92
CA TRP A 118 -1.31 -5.27 1.99
C TRP A 118 -0.44 -4.03 1.70
N MET A 119 -0.25 -3.76 0.42
CA MET A 119 0.26 -2.46 -0.04
C MET A 119 -0.92 -1.74 -0.70
N ILE A 120 -1.29 -0.59 -0.16
CA ILE A 120 -2.34 0.27 -0.73
C ILE A 120 -1.63 1.48 -1.34
N TYR A 121 -1.51 1.48 -2.66
CA TYR A 121 -0.94 2.61 -3.39
C TYR A 121 -2.05 3.37 -4.11
N VAL A 122 -2.28 4.61 -3.69
CA VAL A 122 -3.23 5.53 -4.33
C VAL A 122 -2.43 6.57 -5.08
N THR A 123 -2.70 6.72 -6.37
CA THR A 123 -1.90 7.60 -7.22
C THR A 123 -2.69 8.24 -8.35
N ASP A 124 -2.12 9.28 -8.96
CA ASP A 124 -2.71 10.00 -10.08
C ASP A 124 -2.29 9.42 -11.44
N GLU A 125 -2.78 10.04 -12.51
CA GLU A 125 -2.48 9.64 -13.89
C GLU A 125 -0.98 9.74 -14.24
N GLU A 126 -0.22 10.66 -13.63
CA GLU A 126 1.20 10.82 -13.93
C GLU A 126 2.01 9.60 -13.46
N MET A 127 1.83 9.21 -12.20
CA MET A 127 2.51 8.03 -11.67
C MET A 127 1.93 6.74 -12.24
N ASN A 128 0.61 6.65 -12.46
CA ASN A 128 -0.01 5.52 -13.17
C ASN A 128 0.64 5.32 -14.56
N GLY A 129 0.81 6.40 -15.32
CA GLY A 129 1.50 6.38 -16.61
C GLY A 129 2.98 6.01 -16.50
N TYR A 130 3.66 6.46 -15.44
CA TYR A 130 5.05 6.08 -15.19
C TYR A 130 5.22 4.58 -14.92
N PHE A 131 4.40 4.00 -14.04
CA PHE A 131 4.45 2.58 -13.72
C PHE A 131 4.05 1.68 -14.91
N SER A 132 3.07 2.12 -15.69
CA SER A 132 2.58 1.38 -16.86
C SER A 132 3.50 1.47 -18.09
N ASN A 133 4.49 2.35 -18.07
CA ASN A 133 5.42 2.49 -19.19
C ASN A 133 6.47 1.36 -19.18
N ILE A 134 6.39 0.48 -20.17
CA ILE A 134 7.30 -0.66 -20.36
C ILE A 134 8.78 -0.24 -20.31
N LYS A 135 9.13 0.95 -20.81
CA LYS A 135 10.51 1.46 -20.80
C LYS A 135 11.08 1.68 -19.40
N ASN A 136 10.23 1.85 -18.39
CA ASN A 136 10.64 2.04 -17.00
C ASN A 136 10.85 0.71 -16.26
N GLY A 137 10.55 -0.44 -16.89
CA GLY A 137 10.80 -1.77 -16.31
C GLY A 137 9.89 -2.16 -15.14
N LEU A 138 8.86 -1.37 -14.83
CA LEU A 138 7.92 -1.61 -13.72
C LEU A 138 6.55 -2.14 -14.18
N ASN A 139 6.30 -2.18 -15.49
CA ASN A 139 5.01 -2.60 -16.05
C ASN A 139 4.61 -4.00 -15.57
N ASP A 140 5.51 -4.98 -15.62
CA ASP A 140 5.20 -6.37 -15.22
C ASP A 140 4.80 -6.49 -13.74
N PHE A 141 5.26 -5.56 -12.91
CA PHE A 141 4.85 -5.47 -11.50
C PHE A 141 3.49 -4.77 -11.38
N TYR A 142 3.29 -3.69 -12.12
CA TYR A 142 2.11 -2.84 -11.99
C TYR A 142 0.86 -3.39 -12.69
N SER A 143 1.05 -4.12 -13.79
CA SER A 143 -0.04 -4.70 -14.60
C SER A 143 -0.42 -6.11 -14.17
N LEU A 144 -0.03 -6.56 -12.97
CA LEU A 144 -0.40 -7.87 -12.46
C LEU A 144 -1.91 -7.96 -12.30
N SER A 145 -2.52 -8.92 -12.98
CA SER A 145 -3.93 -9.23 -12.83
C SER A 145 -4.20 -9.93 -11.49
N LEU A 146 -5.46 -9.94 -11.09
CA LEU A 146 -5.88 -10.61 -9.86
C LEU A 146 -5.39 -12.07 -9.85
N ARG A 147 -4.73 -12.49 -8.77
CA ARG A 147 -4.15 -13.83 -8.54
C ARG A 147 -2.86 -14.13 -9.32
N GLU A 148 -2.38 -13.22 -10.16
CA GLU A 148 -1.04 -13.34 -10.74
C GLU A 148 0.03 -13.09 -9.67
N ARG A 149 1.22 -13.62 -9.92
CA ARG A 149 2.35 -13.52 -9.01
C ARG A 149 3.59 -13.16 -9.79
N LEU A 150 4.29 -12.16 -9.29
CA LEU A 150 5.61 -11.81 -9.75
C LEU A 150 6.62 -12.12 -8.67
N LYS A 151 7.70 -12.81 -9.02
CA LYS A 151 8.85 -12.96 -8.15
C LYS A 151 9.70 -11.71 -8.23
N ILE A 152 9.81 -10.98 -7.13
CA ILE A 152 10.72 -9.85 -6.99
C ILE A 152 11.97 -10.36 -6.26
N ASP A 153 13.10 -10.40 -6.95
CA ASP A 153 14.40 -10.65 -6.35
C ASP A 153 15.40 -9.54 -6.73
N LYS A 154 16.54 -9.50 -6.03
CA LYS A 154 17.60 -8.51 -6.26
C LYS A 154 18.06 -8.47 -7.72
N ALA A 155 18.07 -9.62 -8.40
CA ALA A 155 18.51 -9.70 -9.80
C ALA A 155 17.50 -9.07 -10.78
N THR A 156 16.21 -9.09 -10.43
CA THR A 156 15.13 -8.68 -11.33
C THR A 156 14.87 -7.16 -11.32
N TYR A 157 14.95 -6.51 -10.16
CA TYR A 157 14.52 -5.10 -10.02
C TYR A 157 15.58 -4.11 -9.53
N LEU A 158 16.64 -4.55 -8.84
CA LEU A 158 17.71 -3.64 -8.40
C LEU A 158 18.85 -3.50 -9.43
N ALA A 159 18.90 -4.36 -10.45
CA ALA A 159 19.85 -4.25 -11.56
C ALA A 159 19.33 -3.39 -12.73
N LYS A 160 18.06 -2.96 -12.67
CA LYS A 160 17.37 -2.18 -13.72
C LYS A 160 17.01 -0.75 -13.30
N LEU A 161 17.32 -0.37 -12.06
CA LEU A 161 17.21 0.98 -11.50
C LEU A 161 18.61 1.58 -11.33
#